data_AF-X0ZBY2-F1
#
_entry.id   AF-X0ZBY2-F1
#
_cell.length_a   1.000
_cell.length_b   1.000
_cell.length_c   1.000
_cell.angle_alpha   90.00
_cell.angle_beta   90.00
_cell.angle_gamma   90.00
#
_symmetry.space_group_name_H-M   'P 1'
#
loop_
_entity.id
_entity.type
_entity.pdbx_description
1 polymer ?
#
loop_
_entity_poly.entity_id
_entity_poly.type
_entity_poly.pdbx_seq_one_letter_code
_entity_poly.pdbx_strand_id
1 'polypeptide(L)'
;MQKIYFLNVLDDIMVKNPENWKKYYHGSEIKIRLARKYSLLDRCRYYLDIKEVKEAIKLMINNLRSVQIPLALISQFMPVQYKKIRCGILINDPEEMLKDRIINCIDDYVYATSLPV
;
A
#
# COMPACT_ATOMS: atom_id res chain seq x y z
N MET A 1 7.31 20.60 6.44
CA MET A 1 7.04 19.16 6.39
C MET A 1 8.03 18.51 5.43
N GLN A 2 8.84 17.55 5.88
CA GLN A 2 9.78 16.85 5.00
C GLN A 2 8.99 15.92 4.07
N LYS A 3 9.11 16.12 2.76
CA LYS A 3 8.46 15.25 1.77
C LYS A 3 9.29 13.98 1.61
N ILE A 4 8.65 12.82 1.72
CA ILE A 4 9.24 11.53 1.37
C ILE A 4 8.36 10.82 0.36
N TYR A 5 8.99 10.30 -0.69
CA TYR A 5 8.31 9.54 -1.73
C TYR A 5 8.58 8.06 -1.47
N PHE A 6 7.75 7.45 -0.61
CA PHE A 6 7.86 6.03 -0.23
C PHE A 6 8.07 5.13 -1.45
N LEU A 7 7.32 5.34 -2.54
CA LEU A 7 7.44 4.54 -3.76
C LEU A 7 8.81 4.63 -4.43
N ASN A 8 9.50 5.77 -4.33
CA ASN A 8 10.85 5.92 -4.88
C ASN A 8 11.87 5.23 -3.98
N VAL A 9 11.76 5.40 -2.66
CA VAL A 9 12.63 4.70 -1.68
C VAL A 9 12.51 3.18 -1.85
N LEU A 10 11.29 2.66 -1.99
CA LEU A 10 11.04 1.25 -2.24
C LEU A 10 11.67 0.79 -3.56
N ASP A 11 11.44 1.50 -4.66
CA ASP A 11 12.00 1.14 -5.98
C ASP A 11 13.53 1.15 -5.96
N ASP A 12 14.15 2.16 -5.34
CA ASP A 12 15.61 2.28 -5.20
C ASP A 12 16.19 1.11 -4.41
N ILE A 13 15.56 0.75 -3.29
CA ILE A 13 15.98 -0.38 -2.45
C ILE A 13 15.83 -1.71 -3.21
N MET A 14 14.76 -1.87 -3.98
CA MET A 14 14.55 -3.05 -4.82
C MET A 14 15.60 -3.13 -5.95
N VAL A 15 15.96 -2.00 -6.58
CA VAL A 15 17.02 -1.96 -7.61
C VAL A 15 18.38 -2.33 -7.01
N LYS A 16 18.72 -1.79 -5.83
CA LYS A 16 19.99 -2.08 -5.14
C LYS A 16 20.10 -3.54 -4.70
N ASN A 17 18.99 -4.18 -4.35
CA ASN A 17 18.96 -5.53 -3.81
C ASN A 17 18.06 -6.45 -4.66
N PRO A 18 18.45 -6.83 -5.89
CA PRO A 18 17.54 -7.43 -6.86
C PRO A 18 17.15 -8.90 -6.58
N GLU A 19 17.77 -9.55 -5.60
CA GLU A 19 17.66 -11.00 -5.35
C GLU A 19 16.24 -11.52 -5.22
N ASN A 20 15.35 -10.75 -4.57
CA ASN A 20 13.98 -11.20 -4.34
C ASN A 20 13.05 -11.02 -5.55
N TRP A 21 13.45 -10.34 -6.64
CA TRP A 21 12.58 -10.17 -7.81
C TRP A 21 13.22 -10.50 -9.17
N LYS A 22 14.56 -10.50 -9.29
CA LYS A 22 15.26 -10.66 -10.58
C LYS A 22 14.95 -11.94 -11.35
N LYS A 23 14.59 -13.02 -10.64
CA LYS A 23 14.21 -14.31 -11.25
C LYS A 23 12.76 -14.34 -11.73
N TYR A 24 11.95 -13.33 -11.42
CA TYR A 24 10.50 -13.30 -11.68
C TYR A 24 10.12 -12.23 -12.70
N TYR A 25 10.81 -11.09 -12.70
CA TYR A 25 10.51 -9.97 -13.59
C TYR A 25 11.50 -9.92 -14.74
N HIS A 26 11.00 -9.97 -15.97
CA HIS A 26 11.79 -10.02 -17.19
C HIS A 26 11.30 -9.01 -18.23
N GLY A 27 12.14 -8.74 -19.23
CA GLY A 27 11.84 -7.83 -20.34
C GLY A 27 12.55 -6.49 -20.19
N SER A 28 11.96 -5.44 -20.79
CA SER A 28 12.55 -4.11 -20.77
C SER A 28 12.59 -3.51 -19.36
N GLU A 29 13.49 -2.55 -19.16
CA GLU A 29 13.60 -1.81 -17.89
C GLU A 29 12.28 -1.21 -17.43
N ILE A 30 11.47 -0.69 -18.37
CA ILE A 30 10.14 -0.15 -18.09
C ILE A 30 9.21 -1.24 -17.56
N LYS A 31 9.19 -2.43 -18.19
CA LYS A 31 8.38 -3.57 -17.71
C LYS A 31 8.80 -4.00 -16.32
N ILE A 32 10.10 -4.09 -16.07
CA ILE A 32 10.63 -4.46 -14.75
C ILE A 32 10.26 -3.39 -13.71
N ARG A 33 10.41 -2.10 -14.02
CA ARG A 33 10.03 -1.00 -13.12
C ARG A 33 8.55 -1.01 -12.77
N LEU A 34 7.68 -1.29 -13.75
CA LEU A 34 6.25 -1.46 -13.52
C LEU A 34 5.97 -2.71 -12.66
N ALA A 35 6.64 -3.83 -12.93
CA ALA A 35 6.46 -5.07 -12.18
C ALA A 35 6.88 -4.93 -10.71
N ARG A 36 7.94 -4.17 -10.41
CA ARG A 36 8.34 -3.89 -9.01
C ARG A 36 7.27 -3.13 -8.22
N LYS A 37 6.39 -2.38 -8.88
CA LYS A 37 5.33 -1.59 -8.25
C LYS A 37 3.96 -2.25 -8.27
N TYR A 38 3.64 -3.00 -9.33
CA TYR A 38 2.26 -3.39 -9.63
C TYR A 38 2.08 -4.88 -9.93
N SER A 39 3.16 -5.68 -9.96
CA SER A 39 3.01 -7.11 -10.21
C SER A 39 2.25 -7.80 -9.07
N LEU A 40 1.30 -8.65 -9.44
CA LEU A 40 0.54 -9.49 -8.51
C LEU A 40 1.40 -10.55 -7.79
N LEU A 41 2.64 -10.78 -8.23
CA LEU A 41 3.59 -11.63 -7.52
C LEU A 41 4.08 -11.02 -6.20
N ASP A 42 3.84 -9.71 -6.01
CA ASP A 42 4.06 -8.98 -4.76
C ASP A 42 5.47 -9.17 -4.19
N ARG A 43 6.50 -9.15 -5.06
CA ARG A 43 7.89 -9.36 -4.61
C ARG A 43 8.42 -8.19 -3.78
N CYS A 44 7.74 -7.04 -3.77
CA CYS A 44 8.10 -5.91 -2.93
C CYS A 44 7.89 -6.19 -1.43
N ARG A 45 7.06 -7.17 -1.03
CA ARG A 45 6.85 -7.54 0.38
C ARG A 45 8.14 -7.87 1.14
N TYR A 46 9.12 -8.45 0.45
CA TYR A 46 10.42 -8.82 1.04
C TYR A 46 11.30 -7.62 1.38
N TYR A 47 10.92 -6.41 0.96
CA TYR A 47 11.66 -5.17 1.18
C TYR A 47 10.99 -4.26 2.20
N LEU A 48 9.74 -4.54 2.61
CA LEU A 48 9.01 -3.72 3.58
C LEU A 48 9.68 -3.70 4.96
N ASP A 49 10.45 -4.73 5.30
CA ASP A 49 11.12 -4.84 6.59
C ASP A 49 12.45 -4.06 6.66
N ILE A 50 12.94 -3.56 5.53
CA ILE A 50 14.20 -2.82 5.42
C ILE A 50 14.06 -1.45 6.10
N LYS A 51 15.08 -1.06 6.87
CA LYS A 51 15.07 0.15 7.71
C LYS A 51 14.64 1.40 6.96
N GLU A 52 15.24 1.68 5.81
CA GLU A 52 14.97 2.85 4.98
C GLU A 52 13.51 2.87 4.49
N VAL A 53 12.97 1.70 4.16
CA VAL A 53 11.58 1.54 3.72
C VAL A 53 10.62 1.76 4.88
N LYS A 54 10.90 1.19 6.06
CA LYS A 54 10.12 1.43 7.29
C LYS A 54 10.10 2.91 7.68
N GLU A 55 11.24 3.57 7.64
CA GLU A 55 11.35 5.00 7.95
C GLU A 55 10.56 5.85 6.95
N ALA A 56 10.60 5.50 5.66
CA ALA A 56 9.80 6.15 4.64
C ALA A 56 8.29 5.97 4.86
N ILE A 57 7.83 4.75 5.21
CA ILE A 57 6.43 4.48 5.56
C ILE A 57 6.02 5.31 6.78
N LYS A 58 6.81 5.28 7.85
CA LYS A 58 6.53 6.00 9.10
C LYS A 58 6.40 7.50 8.87
N LEU A 59 7.33 8.10 8.13
CA LEU A 59 7.29 9.52 7.81
C LEU A 59 6.09 9.87 6.91
N MET A 60 5.76 9.02 5.93
CA MET A 60 4.56 9.21 5.09
C MET A 60 3.28 9.19 5.93
N ILE A 61 3.10 8.20 6.81
CA ILE A 61 1.92 8.10 7.69
C ILE A 61 1.84 9.32 8.62
N ASN A 62 2.96 9.73 9.23
CA ASN A 62 2.99 10.91 10.10
C ASN A 62 2.62 12.20 9.36
N ASN A 63 3.13 12.38 8.13
CA ASN A 63 2.77 13.52 7.29
C ASN A 63 1.28 13.53 6.96
N LEU A 64 0.71 12.37 6.60
CA LEU A 64 -0.71 12.25 6.30
C LEU A 64 -1.59 12.51 7.53
N ARG A 65 -1.16 12.09 8.73
CA ARG A 65 -1.86 12.41 10.00
C ARG A 65 -1.82 13.88 10.38
N SER A 66 -0.80 14.61 9.91
CA SER A 66 -0.66 16.05 10.23
C SER A 66 -1.62 16.95 9.44
N VAL A 67 -2.42 16.37 8.52
CA VAL A 67 -3.38 17.08 7.69
C VAL A 67 -4.72 16.33 7.70
N GLN A 68 -5.82 17.06 7.52
CA GLN A 68 -7.09 16.42 7.20
C GLN A 68 -7.08 16.04 5.72
N ILE A 69 -7.04 14.74 5.40
CA ILE A 69 -7.02 14.29 4.00
C ILE A 69 -8.36 14.66 3.35
N PRO A 70 -8.38 15.44 2.26
CA PRO A 70 -9.61 15.80 1.57
C PRO A 70 -10.37 14.58 1.06
N LEU A 71 -11.68 14.51 1.35
CA LEU A 71 -12.53 13.39 0.95
C LEU A 71 -12.54 13.14 -0.57
N ALA A 72 -12.36 14.18 -1.39
CA ALA A 72 -12.24 14.04 -2.84
C ALA A 72 -11.01 13.20 -3.25
N LEU A 73 -9.87 13.36 -2.55
CA LEU A 73 -8.68 12.55 -2.80
C LEU A 73 -8.87 11.12 -2.32
N ILE A 74 -9.54 10.92 -1.17
CA ILE A 74 -9.87 9.57 -0.70
C ILE A 74 -10.80 8.88 -1.70
N SER A 75 -11.79 9.59 -2.25
CA SER A 75 -12.67 9.06 -3.29
C SER A 75 -11.89 8.61 -4.53
N GLN A 76 -10.86 9.37 -4.94
CA GLN A 76 -10.03 9.06 -6.10
C GLN A 76 -9.13 7.83 -5.89
N PHE A 77 -8.50 7.70 -4.71
CA PHE A 77 -7.44 6.72 -4.48
C PHE A 77 -7.84 5.52 -3.60
N MET A 78 -8.87 5.67 -2.76
CA MET A 78 -9.38 4.66 -1.84
C MET A 78 -10.93 4.67 -1.81
N PRO A 79 -11.60 4.38 -2.95
CA PRO A 79 -13.04 4.56 -3.10
C PRO A 79 -13.90 3.70 -2.16
N VAL A 80 -13.40 2.53 -1.74
CA VAL A 80 -14.09 1.66 -0.77
C VAL A 80 -14.09 2.31 0.61
N GLN A 81 -12.93 2.79 1.08
CA GLN A 81 -12.77 3.47 2.35
C GLN A 81 -13.52 4.81 2.37
N TYR A 82 -13.55 5.54 1.25
CA TYR A 82 -14.34 6.76 1.11
C TYR A 82 -15.81 6.56 1.51
N LYS A 83 -16.46 5.49 1.01
CA LYS A 83 -17.85 5.18 1.34
C LYS A 83 -18.02 4.95 2.85
N LYS A 84 -17.14 4.17 3.46
CA LYS A 84 -17.16 3.90 4.91
C LYS A 84 -16.96 5.15 5.75
N ILE A 85 -16.04 6.04 5.35
CA ILE A 85 -15.80 7.33 6.04
C ILE A 85 -17.02 8.24 5.94
N ARG A 86 -17.63 8.34 4.75
CA ARG A 86 -18.85 9.14 4.54
C ARG A 86 -20.04 8.65 5.38
N CYS A 87 -20.10 7.35 5.67
CA CYS A 87 -21.12 6.74 6.52
C CYS A 87 -20.78 6.76 8.01
N GLY A 88 -19.63 7.31 8.42
CA GLY A 88 -19.20 7.34 9.82
C GLY A 88 -18.75 5.99 10.38
N ILE A 89 -18.52 4.99 9.51
CA ILE A 89 -18.10 3.63 9.89
C ILE A 89 -16.58 3.56 10.06
N LEU A 90 -15.84 4.36 9.30
CA LEU A 90 -14.37 4.42 9.31
C LEU A 90 -13.90 5.85 9.58
N ILE A 91 -12.85 6.00 10.39
CA ILE A 91 -12.25 7.30 10.67
C ILE A 91 -11.30 7.66 9.53
N ASN A 92 -11.22 8.96 9.19
CA ASN A 92 -10.25 9.49 8.23
C ASN A 92 -8.83 9.57 8.83
N ASP A 93 -8.28 8.41 9.20
CA ASP A 93 -6.88 8.23 9.61
C ASP A 93 -6.18 7.30 8.60
N PRO A 94 -4.97 7.63 8.12
CA PRO A 94 -4.29 6.85 7.09
C PRO A 94 -3.98 5.40 7.51
N GLU A 95 -3.75 5.12 8.80
CA GLU A 95 -3.48 3.76 9.26
C GLU A 95 -4.77 2.95 9.40
N GLU A 96 -5.86 3.56 9.86
CA GLU A 96 -7.18 2.92 9.88
C GLU A 96 -7.67 2.60 8.47
N MET A 97 -7.45 3.51 7.52
CA MET A 97 -7.72 3.28 6.10
C MET A 97 -6.88 2.12 5.52
N LEU A 98 -5.61 1.99 5.93
CA LEU A 98 -4.74 0.89 5.50
C LEU A 98 -5.22 -0.45 6.05
N LYS A 99 -5.56 -0.52 7.35
CA LYS A 99 -6.10 -1.73 7.98
C LYS A 99 -7.42 -2.14 7.34
N ASP A 100 -8.32 -1.19 7.12
CA ASP A 100 -9.61 -1.44 6.46
C ASP A 100 -9.43 -2.02 5.05
N ARG A 101 -8.42 -1.55 4.29
CA ARG A 101 -8.12 -2.09 2.97
C ARG A 101 -7.65 -3.55 3.02
N ILE A 102 -6.93 -3.94 4.07
CA ILE A 102 -6.52 -5.33 4.30
C ILE A 102 -7.75 -6.17 4.69
N ILE A 103 -8.58 -5.67 5.60
CA ILE A 103 -9.84 -6.32 6.00
C ILE A 103 -10.73 -6.56 4.78
N ASN A 104 -10.85 -5.59 3.87
CA ASN A 104 -11.61 -5.79 2.64
C ASN A 104 -11.13 -6.96 1.76
N CYS A 105 -9.84 -7.34 1.83
CA CYS A 105 -9.35 -8.54 1.15
C CYS A 105 -9.74 -9.81 1.92
N ILE A 106 -9.78 -9.74 3.25
CA ILE A 106 -10.14 -10.83 4.15
C ILE A 106 -11.65 -11.09 4.12
N ASP A 107 -12.48 -10.06 3.94
CA ASP A 107 -13.94 -10.14 3.90
C ASP A 107 -14.43 -11.20 2.89
N ASP A 108 -13.77 -11.33 1.73
CA ASP A 108 -14.12 -12.34 0.72
C ASP A 108 -13.88 -13.77 1.23
N TYR A 109 -12.80 -13.99 1.98
CA TYR A 109 -12.49 -15.29 2.60
C TYR A 109 -13.47 -15.59 3.74
N VAL A 110 -13.78 -14.59 4.56
CA VAL A 110 -14.78 -14.71 5.63
C VAL A 110 -16.13 -15.06 5.02
N TYR A 111 -16.58 -14.36 3.98
CA TYR A 111 -17.83 -14.66 3.29
C TYR A 111 -17.88 -16.10 2.77
N ALA A 112 -16.81 -16.58 2.13
CA ALA A 112 -16.73 -17.94 1.60
C ALA A 112 -16.70 -19.03 2.68
N THR A 113 -16.22 -18.73 3.88
CA THR A 113 -15.99 -19.71 4.96
C THR A 113 -17.00 -19.63 6.10
N SER A 114 -17.75 -18.54 6.22
CA SER A 114 -18.61 -18.27 7.38
C SER A 114 -20.09 -18.58 7.13
N LEU A 115 -20.42 -19.38 6.11
CA LEU A 115 -21.77 -19.90 5.95
C LEU A 115 -22.00 -21.07 6.92
N PRO A 116 -23.03 -21.02 7.79
CA PRO A 116 -23.61 -22.25 8.30
C PRO A 116 -24.21 -22.99 7.10
N VAL A 117 -23.85 -24.28 6.96
CA VAL A 117 -24.60 -25.22 6.14
C VAL A 117 -26.02 -25.35 6.69
#